data_AF-A0A0V7YZR3-F1
#
_entry.id   AF-A0A0V7YZR3-F1
#
_cell.length_a   1.000
_cell.length_b   1.000
_cell.length_c   1.000
_cell.angle_alpha   90.00
_cell.angle_beta   90.00
_cell.angle_gamma   90.00
#
_symmetry.space_group_name_H-M   'P 1'
#
loop_
_entity.id
_entity.type
_entity.pdbx_description
1 polymer ?
#
loop_
_entity_poly.entity_id
_entity_poly.type
_entity_poly.pdbx_seq_one_letter_code
_entity_poly.pdbx_strand_id
1 'polypeptide(L)' 'MSGSDKPESQTLRTLAGILGVSVEHFFDGALASDGTADSQECLRLWSCIRTDEGRQRALTYLRGILEDEQR' A
#
# COMPACT_ATOMS: atom_id res chain seq x y z
N MET A 1 24.02 -10.44 -20.25
CA MET A 1 23.14 -10.60 -19.08
C MET A 1 23.90 -10.06 -17.90
N SER A 2 23.79 -8.75 -17.63
CA SER A 2 24.59 -8.07 -16.60
C SER A 2 23.68 -7.64 -15.46
N GLY A 3 24.17 -7.90 -14.26
CA GLY A 3 23.41 -7.95 -13.03
C GLY A 3 22.74 -6.65 -12.62
N SER A 4 21.69 -6.82 -11.83
CA SER A 4 21.24 -5.81 -10.89
C SER A 4 20.65 -6.50 -9.66
N ASP A 5 21.45 -7.35 -9.00
CA ASP A 5 21.26 -7.62 -7.57
C ASP A 5 21.72 -6.39 -6.78
N LYS A 6 20.96 -5.30 -6.91
CA LYS A 6 21.07 -4.16 -6.01
C LYS A 6 20.33 -4.51 -4.72
N PRO A 7 20.92 -4.31 -3.53
CA PRO A 7 20.28 -4.61 -2.25
C PRO A 7 18.92 -3.90 -2.09
N GLU A 8 18.75 -2.74 -2.73
CA GLU A 8 17.48 -2.01 -2.84
C GLU A 8 16.35 -2.84 -3.46
N SER A 9 16.67 -3.69 -4.46
CA SER A 9 15.70 -4.57 -5.13
C SER A 9 15.25 -5.76 -4.28
N GLN A 10 16.07 -6.19 -3.31
CA GLN A 10 15.73 -7.27 -2.39
C GLN A 10 14.85 -6.75 -1.24
N THR A 11 15.15 -5.53 -0.75
CA THR A 11 14.32 -4.86 0.25
C THR A 11 12.90 -4.61 -0.29
N LEU A 12 12.77 -4.10 -1.52
CA LEU A 12 11.46 -3.88 -2.15
C LEU A 12 10.68 -5.18 -2.35
N ARG A 13 11.35 -6.26 -2.82
CA ARG A 13 10.73 -7.60 -2.92
C ARG A 13 10.24 -8.11 -1.56
N THR A 14 11.01 -7.87 -0.50
CA THR A 14 10.65 -8.27 0.87
C THR A 14 9.44 -7.49 1.36
N LEU A 15 9.42 -6.17 1.17
CA LEU A 15 8.28 -5.32 1.55
C LEU A 15 7.02 -5.67 0.77
N ALA A 16 7.13 -5.89 -0.54
CA ALA A 16 6.04 -6.34 -1.40
C ALA A 16 5.43 -7.66 -0.88
N GLY A 17 6.27 -8.63 -0.52
CA GLY A 17 5.84 -9.89 0.07
C GLY A 17 5.14 -9.73 1.43
N ILE A 18 5.63 -8.85 2.31
CA ILE A 18 4.98 -8.56 3.60
C ILE A 18 3.60 -7.91 3.39
N LEU A 19 3.49 -7.01 2.42
CA LEU A 19 2.27 -6.26 2.13
C LEU A 19 1.29 -7.03 1.23
N GLY A 20 1.69 -8.17 0.66
CA GLY A 20 0.87 -8.97 -0.25
C GLY A 20 0.62 -8.29 -1.60
N VAL A 21 1.45 -7.33 -2.01
CA VAL A 21 1.33 -6.59 -3.27
C VAL A 21 2.46 -6.95 -4.22
N SER A 22 2.29 -6.72 -5.52
CA SER A 22 3.38 -6.91 -6.48
C SER A 22 4.44 -5.81 -6.35
N VAL A 23 5.69 -6.14 -6.67
CA VAL A 23 6.81 -5.18 -6.69
C VAL A 23 6.58 -4.07 -7.71
N GLU A 24 5.86 -4.34 -8.81
CA GLU A 24 5.52 -3.34 -9.83
C GLU A 24 4.74 -2.15 -9.25
N HIS A 25 3.94 -2.35 -8.18
CA HIS A 25 3.18 -1.28 -7.52
C HIS A 25 4.06 -0.18 -6.92
N PHE A 26 5.33 -0.47 -6.61
CA PHE A 26 6.27 0.55 -6.11
C PHE A 26 6.87 1.42 -7.21
N PHE A 27 6.71 1.00 -8.48
CA PHE A 27 7.27 1.67 -9.65
C PHE A 27 6.20 2.33 -10.53
N ASP A 28 4.93 1.96 -10.38
CA ASP A 28 3.78 2.50 -11.11
C ASP A 28 3.34 3.93 -10.66
N GLY A 29 4.28 4.75 -10.21
CA GLY A 29 4.05 6.15 -9.80
C GLY A 29 3.66 7.13 -10.93
N ALA A 30 3.14 6.64 -12.06
CA ALA A 30 2.89 7.45 -13.26
C ALA A 30 1.43 7.88 -13.44
N LEU A 31 0.51 7.55 -12.54
CA LEU A 31 -0.89 8.01 -12.61
C LEU A 31 -1.30 8.81 -11.38
N ALA A 32 -0.42 9.71 -10.92
CA ALA A 32 -0.81 10.80 -10.05
C ALA A 32 -1.66 11.80 -10.85
N SER A 33 -2.94 11.47 -11.05
CA SER A 33 -3.97 12.48 -11.31
C SER A 33 -4.30 13.09 -9.96
N ASP A 34 -4.07 14.40 -9.81
CA ASP A 34 -4.56 15.20 -8.69
C ASP A 34 -6.02 14.82 -8.40
N GLY A 35 -6.26 14.13 -7.27
CA GLY A 35 -7.58 13.69 -6.84
C GLY A 35 -7.86 12.18 -6.87
N THR A 36 -6.92 11.34 -7.30
CA THR A 36 -7.06 9.87 -7.13
C THR A 36 -6.60 9.45 -5.73
N ALA A 37 -7.43 8.66 -5.03
CA ALA A 37 -7.09 8.08 -3.74
C ALA A 37 -5.96 7.04 -3.93
N ASP A 38 -4.72 7.51 -3.98
CA ASP A 38 -3.54 6.66 -4.11
C ASP A 38 -3.19 5.99 -2.78
N SER A 39 -2.62 4.79 -2.88
CA SER A 39 -2.00 4.03 -1.81
C SER A 39 -1.09 4.87 -0.89
N GLN A 40 -0.39 5.88 -1.43
CA GLN A 40 0.43 6.81 -0.65
C GLN A 40 -0.40 7.65 0.33
N GLU A 41 -1.57 8.12 -0.09
CA GLU A 41 -2.48 8.89 0.78
C GLU A 41 -3.06 7.98 1.87
N CYS A 42 -3.40 6.72 1.55
CA CYS A 42 -3.82 5.74 2.55
C CYS A 42 -2.73 5.49 3.60
N LEU A 43 -1.47 5.33 3.19
CA LEU A 43 -0.34 5.16 4.11
C LEU A 43 -0.13 6.39 4.99
N ARG A 44 -0.21 7.59 4.41
CA ARG A 44 -0.09 8.85 5.14
C ARG A 44 -1.17 8.96 6.22
N LEU A 45 -2.43 8.77 5.84
CA LEU A 45 -3.56 8.81 6.77
C LEU A 45 -3.42 7.75 7.87
N TRP A 46 -3.04 6.52 7.52
CA TRP A 46 -2.82 5.44 8.47
C TRP A 46 -1.75 5.79 9.51
N SER A 47 -0.65 6.42 9.09
CA SER A 47 0.44 6.87 9.98
C SER A 47 0.00 7.94 10.99
N CYS A 48 -1.03 8.74 10.66
CA CYS A 48 -1.57 9.77 11.55
C CYS A 48 -2.50 9.19 12.64
N ILE A 49 -2.94 7.94 12.52
CA ILE A 49 -3.82 7.29 13.50
C ILE A 49 -2.98 6.75 14.66
N ARG A 50 -3.10 7.43 15.81
CA ARG A 50 -2.22 7.22 16.97
C ARG A 50 -2.69 6.14 17.93
N THR A 51 -3.99 5.86 18.00
CA THR A 51 -4.54 4.91 18.96
C THR A 51 -4.92 3.60 18.27
N ASP A 52 -4.83 2.50 19.00
CA ASP A 52 -5.17 1.19 18.48
C ASP A 52 -6.67 1.08 18.16
N GLU A 53 -7.53 1.74 18.94
CA GLU A 53 -8.96 1.84 18.65
C GLU A 53 -9.22 2.62 17.35
N GLY A 54 -8.44 3.67 17.09
CA GLY A 54 -8.51 4.42 15.85
C GLY A 54 -8.16 3.55 14.64
N ARG A 55 -7.09 2.75 14.75
CA ARG A 55 -6.65 1.83 13.69
C ARG A 55 -7.68 0.73 13.46
N GLN A 56 -8.25 0.20 14.54
CA GLN A 56 -9.29 -0.83 14.45
C GLN A 56 -10.53 -0.32 13.71
N ARG A 57 -11.00 0.91 14.02
CA ARG A 57 -12.12 1.52 13.29
C ARG A 57 -11.81 1.69 11.82
N ALA A 58 -10.62 2.20 11.48
CA ALA A 58 -10.21 2.37 10.09
C ALA A 58 -10.19 1.03 9.32
N LEU A 59 -9.70 -0.05 9.94
CA LEU A 59 -9.75 -1.39 9.33
C LEU A 59 -11.17 -1.91 9.14
N THR A 60 -12.05 -1.71 10.11
CA THR A 60 -13.46 -2.11 9.97
C THR A 60 -14.11 -1.44 8.77
N TYR A 61 -13.87 -0.14 8.57
CA TYR A 61 -14.39 0.57 7.39
C TYR A 61 -13.82 0.03 6.08
N LEU A 62 -12.50 -0.15 5.99
CA LEU A 62 -11.84 -0.67 4.78
C LEU A 62 -12.33 -2.08 4.43
N ARG A 63 -12.55 -2.95 5.43
CA ARG A 63 -13.10 -4.28 5.22
C ARG A 63 -14.53 -4.26 4.71
N GLY A 64 -15.37 -3.37 5.25
CA GLY A 64 -16.75 -3.20 4.77
C GLY A 64 -16.79 -2.77 3.31
N ILE A 65 -15.89 -1.86 2.89
CA ILE A 65 -15.78 -1.46 1.48
C ILE A 65 -15.43 -2.66 0.59
N LEU A 66 -14.44 -3.48 0.99
CA LEU A 66 -14.06 -4.68 0.24
C LEU A 66 -15.22 -5.69 0.12
N GLU A 67 -16.01 -5.87 1.18
CA GLU A 67 -17.19 -6.75 1.16
C GLU A 67 -18.26 -6.23 0.19
N ASP A 68 -18.45 -4.92 0.10
CA ASP A 68 -19.40 -4.30 -0.83
C ASP A 68 -18.92 -4.38 -2.29
N GLU A 69 -17.61 -4.30 -2.56
CA GLU A 69 -17.03 -4.45 -3.90
C GLU A 69 -17.08 -5.90 -4.44
N GLN A 70 -17.15 -6.89 -3.55
CA GLN A 70 -17.21 -8.31 -3.90
C GLN A 70 -18.63 -8.81 -4.20
N ARG A 71 -19.65 -7.94 -4.10
CA ARG A 71 -21.06 -8.27 -4.30
C ARG A 71 -21.53 -8.00 -5.74
#